data_AF-A0A2A7MS99-F1
#
_entry.id   AF-A0A2A7MS99-F1
#
_cell.length_a   1.000
_cell.length_b   1.000
_cell.length_c   1.000
_cell.angle_alpha   90.00
_cell.angle_beta   90.00
_cell.angle_gamma   90.00
#
_symmetry.space_group_name_H-M   'P 1'
#
loop_
_entity.id
_entity.type
_entity.pdbx_description
1 polymer ?
#
loop_
_entity_poly.entity_id
_entity_poly.type
_entity_poly.pdbx_seq_one_letter_code
_entity_poly.pdbx_strand_id
1 'polypeptide(L)'
;MVSEVRFDLLGHNENDLTAAFGFTLANCPPLLDALLMRLQPQPEWAHDASPHIALEKRDAEGRTDLEIQTPSALFICEAKRGWRLPSTAQLRRYVGRIHRRGGGALVTLSQASQALATANLPPAIDGVPVLHLPWTDVLSDIADVRPACRGQQRLWLDQLRNYLRGVIRMRSVADSWTYSVVLNNDRPPGSRLTYLEYVTEDLTYFHPYGVGGWPLEPPNFIAFRWDGAVRRIHRVIEADVIPTLRKRYPKMPSTELTMRPHAIYKLSPRPLPPLEPIPNGAPYRAARLWVLLDQLQTADTLADAHEWTRQLTQST
;
A
#
# COMPACT_ATOMS: atom_id res chain seq x y z
N MET A 1 16.83 -21.49 26.73
CA MET A 1 15.50 -21.30 26.14
C MET A 1 15.41 -19.87 25.64
N VAL A 2 15.58 -19.67 24.33
CA VAL A 2 15.41 -18.34 23.72
C VAL A 2 13.92 -18.17 23.48
N SER A 3 13.28 -17.21 24.14
CA SER A 3 11.91 -16.85 23.84
C SER A 3 11.87 -16.31 22.41
N GLU A 4 11.28 -17.07 21.49
CA GLU A 4 10.95 -16.57 20.16
C GLU A 4 9.88 -15.48 20.30
N VAL A 5 10.28 -14.21 20.28
CA VAL A 5 9.35 -13.14 19.90
C VAL A 5 9.00 -13.42 18.43
N ARG A 6 7.75 -13.70 18.10
CA ARG A 6 7.30 -13.78 16.70
C ARG A 6 6.33 -12.64 16.47
N PHE A 7 6.76 -11.62 15.72
CA PHE A 7 5.88 -10.49 15.37
C PHE A 7 4.63 -10.95 14.61
N ASP A 8 4.67 -12.10 13.93
CA ASP A 8 3.49 -12.71 13.30
C ASP A 8 2.35 -13.04 14.28
N LEU A 9 2.63 -13.16 15.59
CA LEU A 9 1.59 -13.38 16.62
C LEU A 9 0.83 -12.11 17.00
N LEU A 10 1.33 -10.92 16.62
CA LEU A 10 0.65 -9.65 16.91
C LEU A 10 -0.57 -9.44 16.01
N GLY A 11 -0.55 -9.99 14.79
CA GLY A 11 -1.51 -9.69 13.73
C GLY A 11 -0.86 -8.85 12.62
N HIS A 12 -1.69 -8.30 11.73
CA HIS A 12 -1.24 -7.53 10.56
C HIS A 12 -2.00 -6.21 10.36
N ASN A 13 -2.60 -5.68 11.42
CA ASN A 13 -3.23 -4.37 11.40
C ASN A 13 -2.19 -3.24 11.57
N GLU A 14 -2.65 -1.98 11.54
CA GLU A 14 -1.79 -0.79 11.59
C GLU A 14 -1.04 -0.66 12.92
N ASN A 15 -1.72 -0.95 14.04
CA ASN A 15 -1.12 -0.95 15.37
C ASN A 15 -0.04 -2.03 15.51
N ASP A 16 -0.28 -3.24 14.96
CA ASP A 16 0.66 -4.36 15.04
C ASP A 16 1.97 -4.03 14.31
N LEU A 17 1.85 -3.37 13.14
CA LEU A 17 2.97 -2.86 12.36
C LEU A 17 3.81 -1.87 13.14
N THR A 18 3.18 -0.87 13.73
CA THR A 18 3.89 0.16 14.50
C THR A 18 4.47 -0.39 15.79
N ALA A 19 3.82 -1.37 16.42
CA ALA A 19 4.34 -2.03 17.61
C ALA A 19 5.60 -2.84 17.30
N ALA A 20 5.58 -3.68 16.25
CA ALA A 20 6.74 -4.46 15.82
C ALA A 20 7.91 -3.55 15.41
N PHE A 21 7.60 -2.48 14.66
CA PHE A 21 8.61 -1.51 14.25
C PHE A 21 9.21 -0.76 15.44
N GLY A 22 8.36 -0.17 16.30
CA GLY A 22 8.83 0.57 17.48
C GLY A 22 9.59 -0.29 18.48
N PHE A 23 9.16 -1.54 18.71
CA PHE A 23 9.92 -2.49 19.51
C PHE A 23 11.32 -2.72 18.93
N THR A 24 11.43 -2.92 17.61
CA THR A 24 12.72 -3.14 16.96
C THR A 24 13.60 -1.90 17.04
N LEU A 25 13.05 -0.69 16.85
CA LEU A 25 13.78 0.56 17.00
C LEU A 25 14.33 0.75 18.43
N ALA A 26 13.52 0.45 19.45
CA ALA A 26 13.92 0.56 20.85
C ALA A 26 15.06 -0.40 21.24
N ASN A 27 15.21 -1.50 20.49
CA ASN A 27 16.14 -2.59 20.81
C ASN A 27 17.29 -2.73 19.79
N CYS A 28 17.28 -1.96 18.71
CA CYS A 28 18.30 -1.99 17.66
C CYS A 28 18.75 -0.55 17.31
N PRO A 29 19.70 0.02 18.08
CA PRO A 29 20.22 1.36 17.81
C PRO A 29 20.70 1.58 16.37
N PRO A 30 21.41 0.65 15.70
CA PRO A 30 21.82 0.85 14.31
C PRO A 30 20.64 1.09 13.34
N LEU A 31 19.49 0.45 13.55
CA LEU A 31 18.30 0.70 12.74
C LEU A 31 17.66 2.05 13.07
N LEU A 32 17.63 2.43 14.34
CA LEU A 32 17.14 3.73 14.78
C LEU A 32 17.99 4.87 14.21
N ASP A 33 19.31 4.73 14.19
CA ASP A 33 20.23 5.70 13.62
C ASP A 33 20.00 5.83 12.10
N ALA A 34 19.88 4.70 11.38
CA ALA A 34 19.56 4.71 9.96
C ALA A 34 18.23 5.41 9.65
N LEU A 35 17.21 5.13 10.46
CA LEU A 35 15.91 5.80 10.36
C LEU A 35 16.03 7.30 10.62
N LEU A 36 16.70 7.72 11.69
CA LEU A 36 16.85 9.12 12.05
C LEU A 36 17.61 9.87 10.96
N MET A 37 18.71 9.32 10.44
CA MET A 37 19.46 9.88 9.30
C MET A 37 18.57 10.07 8.07
N ARG A 38 17.73 9.08 7.75
CA ARG A 38 16.76 9.17 6.64
C ARG A 38 15.71 10.24 6.88
N LEU A 39 15.24 10.37 8.12
CA LEU A 39 14.20 11.32 8.47
C LEU A 39 14.69 12.75 8.55
N GLN A 40 16.00 13.05 8.64
CA GLN A 40 16.48 14.44 8.84
C GLN A 40 16.20 15.34 7.63
N PRO A 41 15.29 16.34 7.73
CA PRO A 41 15.21 17.45 6.81
C PRO A 41 16.07 18.63 7.30
N GLN A 42 16.59 18.61 8.54
CA GLN A 42 17.37 19.70 9.15
C GLN A 42 18.57 19.20 9.97
N PRO A 43 19.74 19.84 9.81
CA PRO A 43 21.00 19.42 10.46
C PRO A 43 21.04 19.66 11.99
N GLU A 44 20.09 20.43 12.54
CA GLU A 44 20.10 20.87 13.95
C GLU A 44 19.44 19.88 14.93
N TRP A 45 18.84 18.79 14.44
CA TRP A 45 18.27 17.76 15.31
C TRP A 45 19.39 16.86 15.84
N ALA A 46 19.93 17.25 16.99
CA ALA A 46 21.03 16.56 17.65
C ALA A 46 20.78 15.05 17.84
N HIS A 47 21.75 14.27 17.39
CA HIS A 47 21.81 12.80 17.53
C HIS A 47 22.35 12.32 18.88
N ASP A 48 22.85 13.25 19.70
CA ASP A 48 23.80 12.96 20.79
C ASP A 48 23.15 12.48 22.10
N ALA A 49 21.87 12.11 22.07
CA ALA A 49 21.18 11.55 23.23
C ALA A 49 20.31 10.37 22.83
N SER A 50 20.26 9.37 23.72
CA SER A 50 19.45 8.15 23.59
C SER A 50 18.00 8.49 23.25
N PRO A 51 17.56 8.29 21.99
CA PRO A 51 16.19 8.60 21.61
C PRO A 51 15.23 7.67 22.35
N HIS A 52 14.11 8.22 22.81
CA HIS A 52 13.08 7.46 23.49
C HIS A 52 11.98 7.08 22.50
N ILE A 53 11.61 5.80 22.49
CA ILE A 53 10.53 5.26 21.67
C ILE A 53 9.29 5.08 22.55
N ALA A 54 8.20 5.74 22.18
CA ALA A 54 6.90 5.58 22.84
C ALA A 54 5.86 5.02 21.85
N LEU A 55 5.13 4.00 22.27
CA LEU A 55 4.06 3.38 21.50
C LEU A 55 2.69 3.75 22.09
N GLU A 56 1.70 3.93 21.22
CA GLU A 56 0.29 4.09 21.59
C GLU A 56 -0.03 5.19 22.62
N LYS A 57 0.77 6.27 22.66
CA LYS A 57 0.59 7.37 23.61
C LYS A 57 -0.75 8.09 23.38
N ARG A 58 -1.57 8.16 24.42
CA ARG A 58 -2.90 8.77 24.39
C ARG A 58 -2.96 10.03 25.25
N ASP A 59 -3.53 11.09 24.69
CA ASP A 59 -3.91 12.30 25.41
C ASP A 59 -5.19 12.92 24.79
N ALA A 60 -5.50 14.16 25.15
CA ALA A 60 -6.66 14.91 24.65
C ALA A 60 -6.62 15.18 23.12
N GLU A 61 -5.44 15.17 22.50
CA GLU A 61 -5.23 15.39 21.06
C GLU A 61 -5.31 14.07 20.26
N GLY A 62 -5.40 12.92 20.96
CA GLY A 62 -5.63 11.60 20.36
C GLY A 62 -4.64 10.54 20.82
N ARG A 63 -4.65 9.38 20.14
CA ARG A 63 -3.64 8.33 20.30
C ARG A 63 -2.67 8.39 19.13
N THR A 64 -1.38 8.34 19.38
CA THR A 64 -0.33 8.20 18.36
C THR A 64 0.16 6.77 18.34
N ASP A 65 0.39 6.21 17.15
CA ASP A 65 0.83 4.83 17.02
C ASP A 65 2.28 4.66 17.50
N LEU A 66 3.17 5.57 17.08
CA LEU A 66 4.59 5.56 17.41
C LEU A 66 5.12 7.01 17.51
N GLU A 67 5.83 7.32 18.60
CA GLU A 67 6.60 8.55 18.77
C GLU A 67 8.09 8.22 18.93
N ILE A 68 8.96 8.95 18.22
CA ILE A 68 10.41 8.93 18.41
C ILE A 68 10.79 10.29 18.99
N GLN A 69 11.36 10.29 20.19
CA GLN A 69 11.66 11.50 20.95
C GLN A 69 13.17 11.64 21.10
N THR A 70 13.73 12.70 20.55
CA THR A 70 15.09 13.17 20.84
C THR A 70 15.00 14.41 21.75
N PRO A 71 16.09 14.89 22.36
CA PRO A 71 16.04 16.08 23.21
C PRO A 71 15.46 17.32 22.52
N SER A 72 15.74 17.48 21.22
CA SER A 72 15.35 18.66 20.44
C SER A 72 14.23 18.42 19.42
N ALA A 73 13.77 17.18 19.24
CA ALA A 73 12.76 16.86 18.25
C ALA A 73 11.77 15.78 18.69
N LEU A 74 10.55 15.85 18.14
CA LEU A 74 9.53 14.82 18.25
C LEU A 74 9.08 14.40 16.84
N PHE A 75 9.26 13.12 16.53
CA PHE A 75 8.73 12.51 15.33
C PHE A 75 7.49 11.71 15.68
N ILE A 76 6.37 12.05 15.06
CA ILE A 76 5.11 11.33 15.26
C ILE A 76 4.83 10.52 14.00
N CYS A 77 4.84 9.21 14.16
CA CYS A 77 4.67 8.24 13.09
C CYS A 77 3.21 7.77 13.04
N GLU A 78 2.55 7.98 11.90
CA GLU A 78 1.20 7.50 11.60
C GLU A 78 1.29 6.42 10.52
N ALA A 79 0.90 5.18 10.85
CA ALA A 79 0.92 4.09 9.89
C ALA A 79 -0.43 3.88 9.19
N LYS A 80 -0.36 3.39 7.95
CA LYS A 80 -1.52 3.00 7.15
C LYS A 80 -1.25 1.69 6.42
N ARG A 81 -2.30 0.89 6.26
CA ARG A 81 -2.25 -0.34 5.46
C ARG A 81 -2.21 -0.05 3.96
N GLY A 82 -1.54 -0.94 3.23
CA GLY A 82 -1.45 -0.88 1.78
C GLY A 82 -0.86 0.44 1.31
N TRP A 83 -1.36 0.96 0.19
CA TRP A 83 -0.93 2.24 -0.40
C TRP A 83 -1.67 3.45 0.18
N ARG A 84 -2.45 3.26 1.24
CA ARG A 84 -3.20 4.36 1.85
C ARG A 84 -2.23 5.34 2.52
N LEU A 85 -2.64 6.61 2.52
CA LEU A 85 -1.95 7.69 3.20
C LEU A 85 -2.92 8.31 4.22
N PRO A 86 -2.41 8.81 5.36
CA PRO A 86 -3.27 9.49 6.32
C PRO A 86 -3.76 10.82 5.76
N SER A 87 -4.93 11.26 6.18
CA SER A 87 -5.47 12.56 5.79
C SER A 87 -4.74 13.71 6.50
N THR A 88 -4.69 14.88 5.87
CA THR A 88 -4.19 16.11 6.50
C THR A 88 -4.90 16.42 7.82
N ALA A 89 -6.20 16.13 7.92
CA ALA A 89 -6.98 16.34 9.14
C ALA A 89 -6.56 15.41 10.29
N GLN A 90 -6.16 14.16 10.00
CA GLN A 90 -5.59 13.25 11.00
C GLN A 90 -4.23 13.78 11.48
N LEU A 91 -3.34 14.10 10.54
CA LEU A 91 -1.99 14.56 10.85
C LEU A 91 -1.97 15.88 11.64
N ARG A 92 -2.87 16.83 11.31
CA ARG A 92 -2.97 18.13 11.98
C ARG A 92 -3.17 18.01 13.49
N ARG A 93 -3.83 16.94 13.98
CA ARG A 93 -4.10 16.73 15.41
C ARG A 93 -2.82 16.69 16.24
N TYR A 94 -1.71 16.25 15.65
CA TYR A 94 -0.46 16.02 16.35
C TYR A 94 0.52 17.20 16.26
N VAL A 95 0.20 18.23 15.47
CA VAL A 95 1.08 19.40 15.27
C VAL A 95 1.38 20.11 16.59
N GLY A 96 0.39 20.24 17.48
CA GLY A 96 0.56 20.87 18.79
C GLY A 96 1.64 20.19 19.65
N ARG A 97 1.76 18.86 19.58
CA ARG A 97 2.79 18.09 20.31
C ARG A 97 4.19 18.43 19.84
N ILE A 98 4.38 18.53 18.53
CA ILE A 98 5.68 18.79 17.90
C ILE A 98 6.12 20.23 18.21
N HIS A 99 5.21 21.20 18.12
CA HIS A 99 5.49 22.59 18.51
C HIS A 99 5.90 22.70 19.98
N ARG A 100 5.23 22.00 20.89
CA ARG A 100 5.62 21.97 22.32
C ARG A 100 7.00 21.36 22.57
N ARG A 101 7.48 20.47 21.69
CA ARG A 101 8.84 19.92 21.78
C ARG A 101 9.91 20.90 21.27
N GLY A 102 9.52 21.87 20.44
CA GLY A 102 10.43 22.84 19.82
C GLY A 102 10.97 22.42 18.45
N GLY A 103 10.52 21.28 17.90
CA GLY A 103 10.99 20.79 16.60
C GLY A 103 10.56 19.34 16.32
N GLY A 104 10.73 18.90 15.06
CA GLY A 104 10.45 17.54 14.61
C GLY A 104 9.60 17.47 13.35
N ALA A 105 8.94 16.33 13.13
CA ALA A 105 8.17 16.06 11.91
C ALA A 105 7.00 15.09 12.13
N LEU A 106 6.00 15.21 11.26
CA LEU A 106 4.96 14.20 11.08
C LEU A 106 5.49 13.18 10.06
N VAL A 107 5.58 11.92 10.45
CA VAL A 107 6.09 10.83 9.61
C VAL A 107 4.93 9.91 9.26
N THR A 108 4.76 9.61 7.97
CA THR A 108 3.72 8.70 7.48
C THR A 108 4.36 7.39 7.02
N LEU A 109 3.79 6.25 7.42
CA LEU A 109 4.32 4.90 7.13
C LEU A 109 3.30 4.09 6.34
N SER A 110 3.61 3.68 5.11
CA SER A 110 2.73 2.79 4.32
C SER A 110 3.47 2.11 3.16
N GLN A 111 2.76 1.37 2.30
CA GLN A 111 3.32 0.83 1.05
C GLN A 111 3.26 1.84 -0.11
N ALA A 112 2.74 3.05 0.13
CA ALA A 112 2.78 4.12 -0.85
C ALA A 112 4.23 4.42 -1.25
N SER A 113 4.45 4.76 -2.52
CA SER A 113 5.76 5.21 -2.95
C SER A 113 6.00 6.66 -2.49
N GLN A 114 7.27 7.06 -2.35
CA GLN A 114 7.64 8.45 -2.07
C GLN A 114 6.96 9.45 -3.03
N ALA A 115 6.92 9.09 -4.31
CA ALA A 115 6.34 9.94 -5.32
C ALA A 115 4.81 10.04 -5.20
N LEU A 116 4.14 8.95 -4.81
CA LEU A 116 2.71 8.97 -4.51
C LEU A 116 2.43 9.85 -3.29
N ALA A 117 3.21 9.72 -2.22
CA ALA A 117 3.06 10.53 -1.03
C ALA A 117 3.29 12.01 -1.32
N THR A 118 4.34 12.37 -2.05
CA THR A 118 4.64 13.75 -2.46
C THR A 118 3.48 14.38 -3.25
N ALA A 119 2.77 13.58 -4.06
CA ALA A 119 1.63 14.06 -4.84
C ALA A 119 0.33 14.23 -4.03
N ASN A 120 0.21 13.61 -2.85
CA ASN A 120 -1.06 13.55 -2.10
C ASN A 120 -0.98 14.09 -0.66
N LEU A 121 0.22 14.22 -0.10
CA LEU A 121 0.45 14.84 1.20
C LEU A 121 1.03 16.23 1.01
N PRO A 122 0.59 17.23 1.80
CA PRO A 122 1.25 18.53 1.80
C PRO A 122 2.67 18.36 2.37
N PRO A 123 3.66 19.14 1.90
CA PRO A 123 5.04 19.05 2.40
C PRO A 123 5.18 19.49 3.87
N ALA A 124 4.22 20.27 4.38
CA ALA A 124 4.14 20.69 5.77
C ALA A 124 2.68 20.95 6.17
N ILE A 125 2.39 20.84 7.48
CA ILE A 125 1.11 21.21 8.09
C ILE A 125 1.41 22.16 9.23
N ASP A 126 0.89 23.39 9.14
CA ASP A 126 1.03 24.43 10.16
C ASP A 126 2.49 24.62 10.62
N GLY A 127 3.41 24.64 9.64
CA GLY A 127 4.85 24.80 9.84
C GLY A 127 5.64 23.53 10.16
N VAL A 128 4.96 22.40 10.44
CA VAL A 128 5.61 21.12 10.75
C VAL A 128 5.83 20.32 9.47
N PRO A 129 7.07 19.86 9.16
CA PRO A 129 7.34 19.00 8.01
C PRO A 129 6.52 17.70 8.04
N VAL A 130 6.03 17.30 6.86
CA VAL A 130 5.42 15.98 6.66
C VAL A 130 6.36 15.14 5.81
N LEU A 131 6.81 14.03 6.37
CA LEU A 131 7.72 13.08 5.74
C LEU A 131 6.98 11.77 5.46
N HIS A 132 7.35 11.10 4.38
CA HIS A 132 6.84 9.77 4.08
C HIS A 132 7.96 8.76 4.12
N LEU A 133 7.70 7.63 4.80
CA LEU A 133 8.59 6.49 4.88
C LEU A 133 7.88 5.24 4.37
N PRO A 134 8.13 4.84 3.12
CA PRO A 134 7.66 3.58 2.59
C PRO A 134 8.21 2.39 3.39
N TRP A 135 7.40 1.35 3.60
CA TRP A 135 7.89 0.11 4.22
C TRP A 135 9.02 -0.56 3.43
N THR A 136 9.11 -0.31 2.12
CA THR A 136 10.22 -0.78 1.28
C THR A 136 11.55 -0.09 1.61
N ASP A 137 11.51 1.17 2.03
CA ASP A 137 12.71 1.91 2.44
C ASP A 137 13.18 1.37 3.79
N VAL A 138 12.25 1.10 4.73
CA VAL A 138 12.56 0.42 6.01
C VAL A 138 13.20 -0.96 5.77
N LEU A 139 12.70 -1.75 4.81
CA LEU A 139 13.32 -3.03 4.45
C LEU A 139 14.74 -2.86 3.90
N SER A 140 15.01 -1.77 3.19
CA SER A 140 16.34 -1.45 2.65
C SER A 140 17.27 -1.05 3.79
N ASP A 141 16.82 -0.18 4.71
CA ASP A 141 17.57 0.19 5.91
C ASP A 141 17.92 -1.04 6.76
N ILE A 142 16.97 -1.96 6.96
CA ILE A 142 17.22 -3.24 7.65
C ILE A 142 18.30 -4.04 6.92
N ALA A 143 18.26 -4.11 5.58
CA ALA A 143 19.27 -4.85 4.82
C ALA A 143 20.66 -4.25 4.97
N ASP A 144 20.76 -2.92 5.01
CA ASP A 144 22.02 -2.17 5.10
C ASP A 144 22.65 -2.25 6.50
N VAL A 145 21.85 -2.16 7.58
CA VAL A 145 22.37 -2.19 8.96
C VAL A 145 22.62 -3.61 9.49
N ARG A 146 21.93 -4.61 8.94
CA ARG A 146 21.99 -6.00 9.41
C ARG A 146 23.40 -6.60 9.43
N PRO A 147 24.29 -6.39 8.45
CA PRO A 147 25.67 -6.92 8.47
C PRO A 147 26.50 -6.45 9.65
N ALA A 148 26.19 -5.28 10.24
CA ALA A 148 26.88 -4.76 11.43
C ALA A 148 26.28 -5.31 12.75
N CYS A 149 25.02 -5.74 12.74
CA CYS A 149 24.31 -6.20 13.94
C CYS A 149 24.69 -7.64 14.34
N ARG A 150 24.66 -7.93 15.64
CA ARG A 150 24.99 -9.26 16.22
C ARG A 150 23.95 -9.70 17.25
N GLY A 151 23.98 -10.98 17.58
CA GLY A 151 23.12 -11.58 18.61
C GLY A 151 21.64 -11.20 18.44
N GLN A 152 21.08 -10.66 19.51
CA GLN A 152 19.66 -10.35 19.59
C GLN A 152 19.21 -9.23 18.63
N GLN A 153 20.06 -8.24 18.35
CA GLN A 153 19.78 -7.19 17.36
C GLN A 153 19.52 -7.78 15.97
N ARG A 154 20.40 -8.68 15.54
CA ARG A 154 20.25 -9.36 14.24
C ARG A 154 18.99 -10.22 14.20
N LEU A 155 18.65 -10.89 15.30
CA LEU A 155 17.41 -11.67 15.41
C LEU A 155 16.17 -10.79 15.24
N TRP A 156 16.08 -9.66 15.95
CA TRP A 156 14.95 -8.73 15.82
C TRP A 156 14.84 -8.14 14.40
N LEU A 157 15.97 -7.79 13.77
CA LEU A 157 15.98 -7.33 12.37
C LEU A 157 15.47 -8.40 11.41
N ASP A 158 15.89 -9.66 11.57
CA ASP A 158 15.41 -10.76 10.74
C ASP A 158 13.90 -10.99 10.92
N GLN A 159 13.40 -10.91 12.15
CA GLN A 159 11.98 -11.02 12.45
C GLN A 159 11.17 -9.88 11.85
N LEU A 160 11.58 -8.63 12.07
CA LEU A 160 10.91 -7.46 11.51
C LEU A 160 10.90 -7.52 9.97
N ARG A 161 12.03 -7.89 9.36
CA ARG A 161 12.12 -8.05 7.90
C ARG A 161 11.14 -9.08 7.36
N ASN A 162 11.04 -10.23 8.01
CA ASN A 162 10.13 -11.31 7.58
C ASN A 162 8.67 -10.87 7.75
N TYR A 163 8.34 -10.26 8.88
CA TYR A 163 7.02 -9.71 9.17
C TYR A 163 6.60 -8.64 8.15
N LEU A 164 7.46 -7.64 7.91
CA LEU A 164 7.21 -6.58 6.91
C LEU A 164 7.10 -7.14 5.49
N ARG A 165 7.88 -8.17 5.12
CA ARG A 165 7.72 -8.85 3.83
C ARG A 165 6.37 -9.54 3.71
N GLY A 166 5.85 -10.14 4.79
CA GLY A 166 4.49 -10.66 4.84
C GLY A 166 3.45 -9.55 4.64
N VAL A 167 3.65 -8.40 5.29
CA VAL A 167 2.75 -7.24 5.21
C VAL A 167 2.76 -6.57 3.82
N ILE A 168 3.93 -6.37 3.23
CA ILE A 168 4.04 -5.82 1.87
C ILE A 168 3.45 -6.80 0.86
N ARG A 169 3.55 -8.10 1.12
CA ARG A 169 2.94 -9.16 0.30
C ARG A 169 1.51 -9.50 0.69
N MET A 170 0.87 -8.76 1.60
CA MET A 170 -0.37 -9.12 2.30
C MET A 170 -1.63 -9.07 1.43
N ARG A 171 -1.52 -9.52 0.18
CA ARG A 171 -2.64 -10.21 -0.43
C ARG A 171 -2.59 -11.64 0.08
N SER A 172 -3.62 -12.06 0.80
CA SER A 172 -3.76 -13.48 1.13
C SER A 172 -3.74 -14.27 -0.18
N VAL A 173 -2.81 -15.21 -0.33
CA VAL A 173 -2.75 -16.07 -1.53
C VAL A 173 -4.05 -16.89 -1.66
N ALA A 174 -4.71 -17.15 -0.52
CA ALA A 174 -5.97 -17.86 -0.43
C ALA A 174 -7.20 -16.99 -0.71
N ASP A 175 -7.04 -15.66 -0.81
CA ASP A 175 -8.17 -14.78 -1.16
C ASP A 175 -8.51 -14.91 -2.64
N SER A 176 -9.70 -15.45 -2.91
CA SER A 176 -10.24 -15.70 -4.25
C SER A 176 -11.06 -14.53 -4.80
N TRP A 177 -11.13 -13.38 -4.12
CA TRP A 177 -11.82 -12.20 -4.64
C TRP A 177 -11.23 -11.76 -5.98
N THR A 178 -12.12 -11.71 -6.98
CA THR A 178 -11.82 -11.36 -8.36
C THR A 178 -12.53 -10.06 -8.72
N TYR A 179 -11.76 -9.09 -9.16
CA TYR A 179 -12.28 -7.81 -9.60
C TYR A 179 -12.67 -7.88 -11.07
N SER A 180 -13.97 -7.72 -11.37
CA SER A 180 -14.50 -7.76 -12.74
C SER A 180 -14.67 -6.35 -13.30
N VAL A 181 -14.02 -6.09 -14.43
CA VAL A 181 -14.05 -4.79 -15.12
C VAL A 181 -14.34 -4.97 -16.61
N VAL A 182 -15.04 -4.01 -17.19
CA VAL A 182 -15.27 -3.96 -18.64
C VAL A 182 -14.14 -3.20 -19.33
N LEU A 183 -13.67 -3.73 -20.45
CA LEU A 183 -12.73 -3.09 -21.37
C LEU A 183 -13.47 -2.62 -22.60
N ASN A 184 -12.94 -1.58 -23.24
CA ASN A 184 -13.45 -1.07 -24.50
C ASN A 184 -12.29 -0.83 -25.48
N ASN A 185 -12.64 -0.46 -26.71
CA ASN A 185 -11.68 -0.13 -27.77
C ASN A 185 -11.23 1.34 -27.72
N ASP A 186 -11.54 2.07 -26.64
CA ASP A 186 -11.04 3.44 -26.49
C ASP A 186 -9.53 3.40 -26.21
N ARG A 187 -8.85 4.46 -26.64
CA ARG A 187 -7.42 4.63 -26.41
C ARG A 187 -7.19 5.62 -25.27
N PRO A 188 -6.32 5.29 -24.29
CA PRO A 188 -5.78 6.30 -23.40
C PRO A 188 -5.15 7.43 -24.22
N PRO A 189 -5.24 8.70 -23.78
CA PRO A 189 -4.67 9.83 -24.50
C PRO A 189 -3.21 9.57 -24.93
N GLY A 190 -2.93 9.74 -26.22
CA GLY A 190 -1.61 9.54 -26.81
C GLY A 190 -1.07 8.11 -26.80
N SER A 191 -1.88 7.11 -26.43
CA SER A 191 -1.49 5.71 -26.57
C SER A 191 -1.78 5.18 -27.97
N ARG A 192 -0.91 4.27 -28.42
CA ARG A 192 -1.13 3.45 -29.61
C ARG A 192 -1.92 2.19 -29.32
N LEU A 193 -2.18 1.87 -28.06
CA LEU A 193 -2.94 0.71 -27.62
C LEU A 193 -4.31 1.15 -27.08
N THR A 194 -5.35 0.36 -27.32
CA THR A 194 -6.64 0.49 -26.64
C THR A 194 -6.53 -0.05 -25.22
N TYR A 195 -7.51 0.24 -24.37
CA TYR A 195 -7.60 -0.39 -23.05
C TYR A 195 -7.66 -1.92 -23.15
N LEU A 196 -8.32 -2.45 -24.19
CA LEU A 196 -8.33 -3.88 -24.49
C LEU A 196 -6.92 -4.39 -24.85
N GLU A 197 -6.23 -3.74 -25.79
CA GLU A 197 -4.89 -4.12 -26.27
C GLU A 197 -3.84 -4.11 -25.13
N TYR A 198 -3.92 -3.15 -24.20
CA TYR A 198 -3.04 -3.15 -23.01
C TYR A 198 -3.13 -4.45 -22.19
N VAL A 199 -4.34 -4.99 -22.04
CA VAL A 199 -4.57 -6.23 -21.30
C VAL A 199 -4.21 -7.43 -22.16
N THR A 200 -4.57 -7.41 -23.44
CA THR A 200 -4.45 -8.60 -24.29
C THR A 200 -3.06 -8.83 -24.86
N GLU A 201 -2.29 -7.76 -25.09
CA GLU A 201 -0.96 -7.77 -25.71
C GLU A 201 0.14 -7.45 -24.69
N ASP A 202 -0.01 -6.33 -23.97
CA ASP A 202 0.99 -5.84 -23.01
C ASP A 202 0.86 -6.48 -21.62
N LEU A 203 -0.17 -7.30 -21.40
CA LEU A 203 -0.48 -7.96 -20.12
C LEU A 203 -0.44 -6.99 -18.94
N THR A 204 -0.96 -5.78 -19.16
CA THR A 204 -0.95 -4.70 -18.19
C THR A 204 -2.35 -4.10 -18.08
N TYR A 205 -2.78 -3.83 -16.85
CA TYR A 205 -4.01 -3.09 -16.59
C TYR A 205 -3.70 -1.92 -15.66
N PHE A 206 -4.35 -0.78 -15.88
CA PHE A 206 -4.21 0.38 -15.01
C PHE A 206 -5.50 1.16 -14.91
N HIS A 207 -5.67 1.87 -13.80
CA HIS A 207 -6.80 2.76 -13.58
C HIS A 207 -6.41 3.92 -12.64
N PRO A 208 -7.17 5.03 -12.64
CA PRO A 208 -6.99 6.08 -11.65
C PRO A 208 -7.05 5.53 -10.23
N TYR A 209 -6.09 5.91 -9.39
CA TYR A 209 -6.05 5.51 -7.98
C TYR A 209 -6.83 6.48 -7.10
N GLY A 210 -7.54 5.97 -6.10
CA GLY A 210 -8.18 6.79 -5.07
C GLY A 210 -9.46 7.52 -5.48
N VAL A 211 -9.98 7.28 -6.69
CA VAL A 211 -11.19 7.98 -7.19
C VAL A 211 -12.23 7.02 -7.75
N GLY A 212 -13.49 7.47 -7.77
CA GLY A 212 -14.57 6.80 -8.50
C GLY A 212 -14.74 5.33 -8.16
N GLY A 213 -14.54 4.90 -6.91
CA GLY A 213 -14.77 3.50 -6.48
C GLY A 213 -13.80 2.46 -7.04
N TRP A 214 -12.65 2.89 -7.56
CA TRP A 214 -11.58 1.96 -7.94
C TRP A 214 -10.96 1.28 -6.70
N PRO A 215 -10.41 0.05 -6.83
CA PRO A 215 -9.75 -0.63 -5.72
C PRO A 215 -8.60 0.21 -5.15
N LEU A 216 -8.61 0.38 -3.82
CA LEU A 216 -7.50 1.00 -3.08
C LEU A 216 -6.38 0.01 -2.77
N GLU A 217 -6.74 -1.27 -2.71
CA GLU A 217 -5.83 -2.40 -2.63
C GLU A 217 -5.91 -3.16 -3.96
N PRO A 218 -4.79 -3.54 -4.58
CA PRO A 218 -4.75 -4.34 -5.77
C PRO A 218 -5.43 -5.70 -5.55
N PRO A 219 -6.34 -6.10 -6.46
CA PRO A 219 -6.93 -7.43 -6.39
C PRO A 219 -5.89 -8.53 -6.64
N ASN A 220 -6.18 -9.75 -6.17
CA ASN A 220 -5.41 -10.94 -6.56
C ASN A 220 -5.67 -11.34 -8.00
N PHE A 221 -6.94 -11.25 -8.41
CA PHE A 221 -7.41 -11.66 -9.72
C PHE A 221 -8.24 -10.55 -10.36
N ILE A 222 -8.10 -10.39 -11.67
CA ILE A 222 -8.92 -9.47 -12.45
C ILE A 222 -9.57 -10.25 -13.59
N ALA A 223 -10.90 -10.13 -13.67
CA ALA A 223 -11.71 -10.64 -14.77
C ALA A 223 -12.05 -9.49 -15.73
N PHE A 224 -11.64 -9.64 -16.98
CA PHE A 224 -11.83 -8.65 -18.03
C PHE A 224 -13.01 -9.05 -18.92
N ARG A 225 -13.91 -8.09 -19.11
CA ARG A 225 -15.13 -8.26 -19.90
C ARG A 225 -15.11 -7.39 -21.13
N TRP A 226 -15.54 -7.94 -22.25
CA TRP A 226 -15.89 -7.18 -23.45
C TRP A 226 -16.83 -8.03 -24.31
N ASP A 227 -17.58 -7.39 -25.20
CA ASP A 227 -18.59 -8.04 -26.05
C ASP A 227 -19.57 -8.92 -25.27
N GLY A 228 -20.05 -8.41 -24.13
CA GLY A 228 -21.09 -9.06 -23.33
C GLY A 228 -20.66 -10.29 -22.53
N ALA A 229 -19.36 -10.56 -22.39
CA ALA A 229 -18.85 -11.71 -21.65
C ALA A 229 -17.55 -11.41 -20.90
N VAL A 230 -17.28 -12.15 -19.83
CA VAL A 230 -15.93 -12.31 -19.26
C VAL A 230 -15.12 -13.17 -20.21
N ARG A 231 -13.95 -12.69 -20.62
CA ARG A 231 -13.14 -13.34 -21.65
C ARG A 231 -11.72 -13.64 -21.24
N ARG A 232 -11.18 -12.92 -20.24
CA ARG A 232 -9.87 -13.21 -19.66
C ARG A 232 -9.93 -13.03 -18.16
N ILE A 233 -9.37 -14.00 -17.45
CA ILE A 233 -9.13 -13.90 -16.01
C ILE A 233 -7.62 -13.98 -15.81
N HIS A 234 -7.04 -13.01 -15.13
CA HIS A 234 -5.60 -13.00 -14.85
C HIS A 234 -5.34 -12.89 -13.36
N ARG A 235 -4.26 -13.54 -12.92
CA ARG A 235 -3.66 -13.22 -11.64
C ARG A 235 -2.84 -11.93 -11.79
N VAL A 236 -2.92 -11.04 -10.82
CA VAL A 236 -2.01 -9.90 -10.73
C VAL A 236 -0.69 -10.38 -10.13
N ILE A 237 0.38 -10.26 -10.91
CA ILE A 237 1.74 -10.70 -10.54
C ILE A 237 2.49 -9.59 -9.80
N GLU A 238 2.34 -8.35 -10.27
CA GLU A 238 2.93 -7.17 -9.66
C GLU A 238 1.87 -6.06 -9.62
N ALA A 239 1.89 -5.22 -8.59
CA ALA A 239 1.15 -3.98 -8.58
C ALA A 239 2.00 -2.85 -8.03
N ASP A 240 1.76 -1.65 -8.55
CA ASP A 240 2.33 -0.41 -8.05
C ASP A 240 1.30 0.71 -8.18
N VAL A 241 1.49 1.78 -7.40
CA VAL A 241 0.77 3.03 -7.57
C VAL A 241 1.76 4.12 -7.90
N ILE A 242 1.66 4.62 -9.14
CA ILE A 242 2.52 5.69 -9.64
C ILE A 242 1.80 7.03 -9.54
N PRO A 243 2.52 8.14 -9.27
CA PRO A 243 1.93 9.45 -9.09
C PRO A 243 1.30 10.04 -10.36
N THR A 244 1.84 9.67 -11.53
CA THR A 244 1.33 10.08 -12.84
C THR A 244 1.50 8.92 -13.80
N LEU A 245 0.56 8.73 -14.72
CA LEU A 245 0.64 7.67 -15.74
C LEU A 245 1.84 7.87 -16.68
N ARG A 246 2.26 9.13 -16.85
CA ARG A 246 3.45 9.51 -17.63
C ARG A 246 4.76 8.99 -17.04
N LYS A 247 4.85 8.69 -15.74
CA LYS A 247 6.04 8.05 -15.17
C LYS A 247 6.35 6.71 -15.85
N ARG A 248 5.30 5.93 -16.18
CA ARG A 248 5.42 4.65 -16.88
C ARG A 248 5.35 4.79 -18.40
N TYR A 249 4.59 5.76 -18.89
CA TYR A 249 4.39 6.03 -20.31
C TYR A 249 4.73 7.50 -20.65
N PRO A 250 6.02 7.89 -20.72
CA PRO A 250 6.44 9.30 -20.82
C PRO A 250 5.91 10.06 -22.05
N LYS A 251 5.60 9.32 -23.12
CA LYS A 251 5.07 9.86 -24.39
C LYS A 251 3.59 10.23 -24.34
N MET A 252 2.85 9.84 -23.31
CA MET A 252 1.45 10.28 -23.15
C MET A 252 1.40 11.80 -22.91
N PRO A 253 0.41 12.51 -23.49
CA PRO A 253 0.22 13.95 -23.29
C PRO A 253 -0.07 14.27 -21.82
N SER A 254 0.23 15.50 -21.42
CA SER A 254 -0.09 16.01 -20.08
C SER A 254 -1.57 16.40 -20.01
N THR A 255 -2.40 15.58 -19.38
CA THR A 255 -3.84 15.83 -19.17
C THR A 255 -4.19 15.56 -17.71
N GLU A 256 -5.38 15.98 -17.25
CA GLU A 256 -5.85 15.67 -15.89
C GLU A 256 -5.82 14.14 -15.61
N LEU A 257 -6.20 13.33 -16.62
CA LEU A 257 -6.15 11.88 -16.51
C LEU A 257 -4.72 11.35 -16.38
N THR A 258 -3.76 11.84 -17.16
CA THR A 258 -2.40 11.27 -17.15
C THR A 258 -1.51 11.83 -16.03
N MET A 259 -1.90 12.96 -15.43
CA MET A 259 -1.15 13.66 -14.38
C MET A 259 -1.62 13.34 -12.96
N ARG A 260 -2.55 12.39 -12.79
CA ARG A 260 -3.02 11.94 -11.49
C ARG A 260 -2.50 10.54 -11.13
N PRO A 261 -2.56 10.13 -9.85
CA PRO A 261 -2.15 8.80 -9.42
C PRO A 261 -2.89 7.67 -10.15
N HIS A 262 -2.15 6.62 -10.51
CA HIS A 262 -2.68 5.43 -11.18
C HIS A 262 -2.16 4.17 -10.51
N ALA A 263 -3.06 3.21 -10.26
CA ALA A 263 -2.68 1.85 -9.98
C ALA A 263 -2.30 1.17 -11.30
N ILE A 264 -1.20 0.43 -11.31
CA ILE A 264 -0.74 -0.37 -12.44
C ILE A 264 -0.56 -1.80 -11.97
N TYR A 265 -1.05 -2.72 -12.78
CA TYR A 265 -1.01 -4.15 -12.56
C TYR A 265 -0.32 -4.85 -13.71
N LYS A 266 0.66 -5.68 -13.40
CA LYS A 266 1.21 -6.66 -14.32
C LYS A 266 0.43 -7.96 -14.18
N LEU A 267 -0.06 -8.48 -15.29
CA LEU A 267 -0.93 -9.65 -15.34
C LEU A 267 -0.12 -10.92 -15.60
N SER A 268 -0.69 -12.06 -15.19
CA SER A 268 -0.10 -13.37 -15.46
C SER A 268 0.02 -13.62 -16.97
N PRO A 269 1.15 -14.17 -17.47
CA PRO A 269 1.31 -14.47 -18.90
C PRO A 269 0.25 -15.42 -19.44
N ARG A 270 -0.18 -16.36 -18.61
CA ARG A 270 -1.28 -17.27 -18.93
C ARG A 270 -2.56 -16.79 -18.25
N PRO A 271 -3.69 -16.68 -18.97
CA PRO A 271 -4.99 -16.50 -18.34
C PRO A 271 -5.36 -17.75 -17.54
N LEU A 272 -6.18 -17.55 -16.52
CA LEU A 272 -6.77 -18.62 -15.74
C LEU A 272 -8.01 -19.18 -16.44
N PRO A 273 -8.37 -20.45 -16.19
CA PRO A 273 -9.63 -21.01 -16.64
C PRO A 273 -10.84 -20.25 -16.06
N PRO A 274 -12.03 -20.41 -16.66
CA PRO A 274 -12.25 -21.00 -17.97
C PRO A 274 -11.67 -20.10 -19.07
N LEU A 275 -11.18 -20.74 -20.14
CA LEU A 275 -10.67 -20.02 -21.32
C LEU A 275 -11.79 -19.65 -22.29
N GLU A 276 -12.92 -20.34 -22.21
CA GLU A 276 -14.12 -20.01 -22.95
C GLU A 276 -14.80 -18.78 -22.34
N PRO A 277 -15.45 -17.93 -23.16
CA PRO A 277 -16.16 -16.77 -22.66
C PRO A 277 -17.30 -17.15 -21.72
N ILE A 278 -17.39 -16.48 -20.57
CA ILE A 278 -18.54 -16.58 -19.65
C ILE A 278 -19.49 -15.43 -19.95
N PRO A 279 -20.70 -15.67 -20.50
CA PRO A 279 -21.68 -14.63 -20.77
C PRO A 279 -22.01 -13.79 -19.53
N ASN A 280 -22.33 -12.51 -19.72
CA ASN A 280 -22.66 -11.63 -18.60
C ASN A 280 -23.93 -12.07 -17.84
N GLY A 281 -24.92 -12.65 -18.52
CA GLY A 281 -26.23 -13.02 -17.95
C GLY A 281 -27.15 -11.85 -17.56
N ALA A 282 -26.62 -10.62 -17.44
CA ALA A 282 -27.36 -9.42 -17.08
C ALA A 282 -26.75 -8.14 -17.70
N PRO A 283 -27.49 -7.02 -17.79
CA PRO A 283 -27.00 -5.77 -18.41
C PRO A 283 -26.09 -4.97 -17.46
N TYR A 284 -24.89 -5.49 -17.19
CA TYR A 284 -23.95 -4.87 -16.25
C TYR A 284 -23.27 -3.57 -16.73
N ARG A 285 -23.52 -3.09 -17.96
CA ARG A 285 -22.95 -1.86 -18.54
C ARG A 285 -21.47 -1.68 -18.12
N ALA A 286 -21.11 -0.50 -17.59
CA ALA A 286 -19.78 -0.18 -17.06
C ALA A 286 -19.62 -0.44 -15.56
N ALA A 287 -20.53 -1.21 -14.93
CA ALA A 287 -20.43 -1.54 -13.52
C ALA A 287 -19.17 -2.36 -13.26
N ARG A 288 -18.48 -2.11 -12.16
CA ARG A 288 -17.33 -2.90 -11.71
C ARG A 288 -17.81 -3.78 -10.57
N LEU A 289 -17.52 -5.07 -10.64
CA LEU A 289 -18.08 -6.08 -9.74
C LEU A 289 -16.98 -6.79 -8.98
N TRP A 290 -17.28 -7.26 -7.79
CA TRP A 290 -16.45 -8.21 -7.06
C TRP A 290 -17.17 -9.56 -7.03
N VAL A 291 -16.47 -10.61 -7.45
CA VAL A 291 -16.98 -11.98 -7.51
C VAL A 291 -15.91 -12.94 -6.98
N LEU A 292 -16.31 -14.03 -6.34
CA LEU A 292 -15.36 -15.07 -5.94
C LEU A 292 -14.91 -15.86 -7.18
N LEU A 293 -13.61 -16.16 -7.28
CA LEU A 293 -13.02 -16.79 -8.44
C LEU A 293 -13.65 -18.16 -8.75
N ASP A 294 -13.87 -18.98 -7.73
CA ASP A 294 -14.46 -20.31 -7.86
C ASP A 294 -15.90 -20.27 -8.37
N GLN A 295 -16.69 -19.30 -7.89
CA GLN A 295 -18.05 -19.07 -8.38
C GLN A 295 -18.02 -18.61 -9.84
N LEU A 296 -17.09 -17.71 -10.18
CA LEU A 296 -16.91 -17.24 -11.56
C LEU A 296 -16.48 -18.37 -12.51
N GLN A 297 -15.66 -19.30 -12.04
CA GLN A 297 -15.13 -20.39 -12.86
C GLN A 297 -16.12 -21.53 -13.12
N THR A 298 -17.18 -21.62 -12.31
CA THR A 298 -18.14 -22.73 -12.35
C THR A 298 -19.54 -22.31 -12.81
N ALA A 299 -19.87 -21.01 -12.77
CA ALA A 299 -21.16 -20.51 -13.22
C ALA A 299 -21.28 -20.45 -14.76
N ASP A 300 -22.50 -20.64 -15.25
CA ASP A 300 -22.83 -20.45 -16.67
C ASP A 300 -22.78 -18.98 -17.08
N THR A 301 -23.10 -18.06 -16.15
CA THR A 301 -23.03 -16.61 -16.39
C THR A 301 -22.37 -15.86 -15.23
N LEU A 302 -21.84 -14.67 -15.54
CA LEU A 302 -21.34 -13.75 -14.51
C LEU A 302 -22.42 -13.32 -13.53
N ALA A 303 -23.67 -13.21 -13.99
CA ALA A 303 -24.78 -12.82 -13.13
C ALA A 303 -25.04 -13.87 -12.04
N ASP A 304 -25.01 -15.15 -12.42
CA ASP A 304 -25.15 -16.26 -11.47
C ASP A 304 -23.97 -16.28 -10.48
N ALA A 305 -22.73 -16.17 -10.98
CA ALA A 305 -21.54 -16.11 -10.13
C ALA A 305 -21.59 -14.97 -9.11
N HIS A 306 -22.06 -13.79 -9.53
CA HIS A 306 -22.19 -12.62 -8.66
C HIS A 306 -23.29 -12.81 -7.61
N GLU A 307 -24.41 -13.41 -7.97
CA GLU A 307 -25.49 -13.72 -7.03
C GLU A 307 -25.07 -14.78 -6.01
N TRP A 308 -24.44 -15.88 -6.44
CA TRP A 308 -23.90 -16.90 -5.54
C TRP A 308 -22.84 -16.33 -4.58
N THR A 309 -21.97 -15.46 -5.09
CA THR A 309 -21.01 -14.73 -4.26
C THR A 309 -21.72 -13.90 -3.19
N ARG A 310 -22.79 -13.18 -3.53
CA ARG A 310 -23.59 -12.39 -2.58
C ARG A 310 -24.22 -13.26 -1.51
N GLN A 311 -24.76 -14.42 -1.87
CA GLN A 311 -25.40 -15.35 -0.93
C GLN A 311 -24.39 -15.90 0.10
N LEU A 312 -23.21 -16.31 -0.35
CA LEU A 312 -22.14 -16.80 0.54
C LEU A 312 -21.67 -15.71 1.52
N THR A 313 -21.55 -14.48 1.05
CA THR A 313 -20.96 -13.38 1.83
C THR A 313 -21.96 -12.65 2.75
N GLN A 314 -23.26 -12.81 2.51
CA GLN A 314 -24.31 -12.31 3.40
C GLN A 314 -24.74 -13.33 4.46
N SER A 315 -24.41 -14.60 4.28
CA SER A 315 -24.69 -15.68 5.23
C SER A 315 -23.64 -15.80 6.34
N THR A 316 -22.67 -14.87 6.39
CA THR A 316 -21.56 -14.79 7.35
C THR A 316 -21.62 -13.47 8.09
#